data_AF-A0A0G0KHI3-F1
#
_entry.id   AF-A0A0G0KHI3-F1
#
_cell.length_a   1.000
_cell.length_b   1.000
_cell.length_c   1.000
_cell.angle_alpha   90.00
_cell.angle_beta   90.00
_cell.angle_gamma   90.00
#
_symmetry.space_group_name_H-M   'P 1'
#
loop_
_entity.id
_entity.type
_entity.pdbx_description
1 polymer ?
#
loop_
_entity_poly.entity_id
_entity_poly.type
_entity_poly.pdbx_seq_one_letter_code
_entity_poly.pdbx_strand_id
1 'polypeptide(L)'
;MKYFKYIFFIGLFLFLPNISEAADRYWVGGGASTNWNATSNTNWSATSGGSNNASVPGASDNAIFDVNSGAGTSNISASITVLSATFTGFIGTLTHSAGTLTITTNGSLTLGAGMTYTPSASRTAFGSGTTLTTAGQGMSPITIAAGTLTLQDNLTFMDLKQADLILVGALDMNGFTVSGNSATSRILITSNILGTQRTITRGSGAFANADFRDIDLEASYNCSAITGLCGDAGGNSADFTFTTATTNYWIGNTGNWNDVNEWASTSGGSAATGRVPLPQDDATFDANSFSGTGFTVTANMPRVGTNIDFSAVGTDNPTWTVPNESYNNTIYGSLTLASGMAVGGTNGRIFEGRGSFTLTNAGVSYSRAITISMVDGTLTLLDAYSSVSTIVFTNGTFDADVFSVTGSGVSISGSATKVINMGSGTWTVTGTGSPWGWATSGTTLNEETSTIVMSNTLATAKTFAGAGETYNNLTITGDNVTITGNNTFNVMALNNPDLTTGVIIGTGSTQTITNLTTTAAATDVVVLSGVAGGGTETLTSSTSQICVDYLTITNLTAAGTAAWYAGANSTDGTGNGGWLFEACTSGDPNSASRQSGVPNEKVRGGFKVRGGVKFR
;
A
#
# COMPACT_ATOMS: atom_id res chain seq x y z
N MET A 1 92.86 17.41 17.73
CA MET A 1 92.34 18.80 17.69
C MET A 1 91.29 18.88 16.59
N LYS A 2 90.15 19.54 16.85
CA LYS A 2 88.98 19.83 15.98
C LYS A 2 87.98 18.67 15.80
N TYR A 3 86.84 18.58 16.51
CA TYR A 3 85.60 19.38 16.58
C TYR A 3 84.69 19.35 15.31
N PHE A 4 83.50 18.75 15.52
CA PHE A 4 82.15 19.10 15.00
C PHE A 4 81.76 18.85 13.53
N LYS A 5 80.71 18.04 13.30
CA LYS A 5 79.31 18.52 13.12
C LYS A 5 78.30 17.37 12.96
N TYR A 6 77.31 17.34 13.84
CA TYR A 6 76.03 16.66 13.65
C TYR A 6 75.22 17.38 12.56
N ILE A 7 74.62 16.64 11.63
CA ILE A 7 73.42 17.06 10.88
C ILE A 7 72.40 15.94 11.02
N PHE A 8 71.36 16.22 11.81
CA PHE A 8 70.16 15.40 11.95
C PHE A 8 69.23 15.80 10.80
N PHE A 9 68.98 14.91 9.83
CA PHE A 9 67.93 15.11 8.85
C PHE A 9 66.60 14.69 9.48
N ILE A 10 65.76 15.66 9.83
CA ILE A 10 64.34 15.43 10.14
C ILE A 10 63.65 15.22 8.80
N GLY A 11 63.30 13.97 8.49
CA GLY A 11 62.41 13.65 7.38
C GLY A 11 60.99 14.09 7.73
N LEU A 12 60.48 15.09 7.00
CA LEU A 12 59.08 15.48 7.00
C LEU A 12 58.26 14.32 6.43
N PHE A 13 57.67 13.48 7.30
CA PHE A 13 56.64 12.53 6.89
C PHE A 13 55.37 13.32 6.56
N LEU A 14 55.20 13.67 5.30
CA LEU A 14 53.91 14.04 4.74
C LEU A 14 52.99 12.82 4.91
N PHE A 15 52.02 12.91 5.83
CA PHE A 15 50.84 12.06 5.81
C PHE A 15 50.05 12.41 4.54
N LEU A 16 50.46 11.82 3.41
CA LEU A 16 49.57 11.70 2.27
C LEU A 16 48.42 10.82 2.72
N PRO A 17 47.15 11.26 2.62
CA PRO A 17 46.03 10.35 2.85
C PRO A 17 46.23 9.14 1.93
N ASN A 18 46.08 7.93 2.48
CA ASN A 18 45.96 6.72 1.69
C ASN A 18 44.70 6.86 0.83
N ILE A 19 44.82 7.50 -0.33
CA ILE A 19 43.87 7.36 -1.42
C ILE A 19 44.07 5.95 -1.95
N SER A 20 43.25 5.02 -1.46
CA SER A 20 43.07 3.73 -2.11
C SER A 20 42.54 4.02 -3.51
N GLU A 21 43.39 3.90 -4.52
CA GLU A 21 42.92 3.97 -5.91
C GLU A 21 41.93 2.82 -6.14
N ALA A 22 40.87 3.12 -6.88
CA ALA A 22 39.88 2.12 -7.25
C ALA A 22 40.57 0.99 -8.02
N ALA A 23 40.37 -0.26 -7.59
CA ALA A 23 40.94 -1.38 -8.31
C ALA A 23 40.12 -1.67 -9.57
N ASP A 24 40.78 -1.80 -10.71
CA ASP A 24 40.13 -2.22 -11.95
C ASP A 24 39.96 -3.75 -11.96
N ARG A 25 38.75 -4.18 -12.33
CA ARG A 25 38.38 -5.59 -12.53
C ARG A 25 37.76 -5.76 -13.89
N TYR A 26 38.40 -6.56 -14.73
CA TYR A 26 37.98 -6.81 -16.10
C TYR A 26 37.16 -8.09 -16.18
N TRP A 27 35.97 -8.02 -16.76
CA TRP A 27 35.21 -9.22 -17.08
C TRP A 27 35.93 -10.00 -18.18
N VAL A 28 36.15 -11.29 -17.95
CA VAL A 28 36.73 -12.22 -18.93
C VAL A 28 35.91 -13.51 -19.08
N GLY A 29 34.91 -13.72 -18.21
CA GLY A 29 34.09 -14.92 -18.19
C GLY A 29 34.84 -16.18 -17.76
N GLY A 30 34.28 -17.35 -18.09
CA GLY A 30 34.89 -18.67 -17.82
C GLY A 30 34.96 -19.08 -16.34
N GLY A 31 34.29 -18.34 -15.45
CA GLY A 31 34.17 -18.65 -14.04
C GLY A 31 33.29 -19.88 -13.77
N ALA A 32 33.03 -20.15 -12.50
CA ALA A 32 32.21 -21.29 -12.07
C ALA A 32 30.74 -21.19 -12.54
N SER A 33 30.29 -19.99 -12.92
CA SER A 33 29.01 -19.71 -13.59
C SER A 33 29.11 -18.38 -14.36
N THR A 34 28.07 -17.99 -15.09
CA THR A 34 27.98 -16.67 -15.76
C THR A 34 27.57 -15.54 -14.81
N ASN A 35 27.40 -15.80 -13.52
CA ASN A 35 26.98 -14.78 -12.56
C ASN A 35 28.10 -13.78 -12.29
N TRP A 36 27.74 -12.49 -12.18
CA TRP A 36 28.65 -11.40 -11.84
C TRP A 36 29.45 -11.71 -10.57
N ASN A 37 28.79 -12.31 -9.58
CA ASN A 37 29.33 -12.61 -8.25
C ASN A 37 29.77 -14.08 -8.06
N ALA A 38 30.20 -14.79 -9.10
CA ALA A 38 30.74 -16.15 -8.95
C ALA A 38 31.98 -16.15 -8.02
N THR A 39 32.06 -17.08 -7.05
CA THR A 39 33.08 -17.07 -5.97
C THR A 39 34.07 -18.24 -5.96
N SER A 40 33.77 -19.41 -6.54
CA SER A 40 34.69 -20.57 -6.53
C SER A 40 35.78 -20.50 -7.62
N ASN A 41 35.40 -19.93 -8.76
CA ASN A 41 36.28 -19.41 -9.80
C ASN A 41 35.56 -18.18 -10.35
N THR A 42 36.13 -16.99 -10.18
CA THR A 42 35.41 -15.77 -10.57
C THR A 42 35.51 -15.54 -12.08
N ASN A 43 34.67 -14.65 -12.61
CA ASN A 43 34.69 -14.21 -14.01
C ASN A 43 35.62 -13.01 -14.26
N TRP A 44 36.41 -12.61 -13.27
CA TRP A 44 37.13 -11.34 -13.24
C TRP A 44 38.64 -11.54 -13.39
N SER A 45 39.30 -10.57 -14.02
CA SER A 45 40.74 -10.48 -14.17
C SER A 45 41.24 -9.13 -13.65
N ALA A 46 42.50 -9.06 -13.20
CA ALA A 46 43.16 -7.80 -12.84
C ALA A 46 43.65 -7.01 -14.08
N THR A 47 43.66 -7.64 -15.26
CA THR A 47 44.06 -7.02 -16.53
C THR A 47 43.10 -7.40 -17.66
N SER A 48 42.90 -6.51 -18.62
CA SER A 48 42.10 -6.77 -19.83
C SER A 48 42.56 -8.04 -20.56
N GLY A 49 41.61 -8.94 -20.87
CA GLY A 49 41.87 -10.23 -21.54
C GLY A 49 42.73 -11.23 -20.75
N GLY A 50 43.03 -10.95 -19.48
CA GLY A 50 43.85 -11.82 -18.62
C GLY A 50 43.12 -13.09 -18.18
N SER A 51 43.82 -13.91 -17.39
CA SER A 51 43.20 -15.08 -16.75
C SER A 51 42.12 -14.66 -15.75
N ASN A 52 41.07 -15.45 -15.66
CA ASN A 52 40.01 -15.24 -14.67
C ASN A 52 40.50 -15.57 -13.24
N ASN A 53 39.58 -15.47 -12.26
CA ASN A 53 39.83 -15.69 -10.83
C ASN A 53 40.46 -14.53 -10.01
N ALA A 54 40.40 -13.29 -10.50
CA ALA A 54 40.61 -12.12 -9.66
C ALA A 54 39.41 -11.90 -8.70
N SER A 55 39.51 -10.99 -7.73
CA SER A 55 38.38 -10.70 -6.85
C SER A 55 37.19 -10.12 -7.64
N VAL A 56 35.97 -10.49 -7.24
CA VAL A 56 34.74 -9.81 -7.71
C VAL A 56 34.83 -8.33 -7.30
N PRO A 57 34.53 -7.37 -8.19
CA PRO A 57 34.59 -5.95 -7.87
C PRO A 57 33.58 -5.60 -6.76
N GLY A 58 34.05 -4.87 -5.75
CA GLY A 58 33.25 -4.33 -4.67
C GLY A 58 33.01 -2.83 -4.80
N ALA A 59 32.45 -2.22 -3.74
CA ALA A 59 31.98 -0.83 -3.73
C ALA A 59 33.06 0.23 -4.02
N SER A 60 34.35 -0.10 -3.92
CA SER A 60 35.48 0.78 -4.23
C SER A 60 36.07 0.55 -5.62
N ASP A 61 35.61 -0.47 -6.35
CA ASP A 61 36.29 -1.01 -7.52
C ASP A 61 35.55 -0.62 -8.81
N ASN A 62 36.30 -0.55 -9.90
CA ASN A 62 35.74 -0.37 -11.24
C ASN A 62 35.52 -1.74 -11.90
N ALA A 63 34.31 -1.99 -12.35
CA ALA A 63 33.98 -3.14 -13.18
C ALA A 63 34.06 -2.77 -14.66
N ILE A 64 34.95 -3.41 -15.40
CA ILE A 64 35.25 -3.07 -16.80
C ILE A 64 34.91 -4.24 -17.71
N PHE A 65 34.09 -3.96 -18.72
CA PHE A 65 33.79 -4.84 -19.84
C PHE A 65 34.26 -4.13 -21.11
N ASP A 66 35.29 -4.68 -21.72
CA ASP A 66 35.93 -4.11 -22.89
C ASP A 66 35.91 -5.06 -24.09
N VAL A 67 36.64 -4.72 -25.14
CA VAL A 67 36.74 -5.54 -26.36
C VAL A 67 37.28 -6.96 -26.10
N ASN A 68 38.05 -7.16 -25.02
CA ASN A 68 38.62 -8.44 -24.64
C ASN A 68 37.72 -9.22 -23.66
N SER A 69 36.57 -8.66 -23.26
CA SER A 69 35.60 -9.32 -22.39
C SER A 69 34.74 -10.38 -23.09
N GLY A 70 34.97 -10.60 -24.38
CA GLY A 70 34.27 -11.59 -25.20
C GLY A 70 32.80 -11.23 -25.46
N ALA A 71 32.05 -12.21 -25.99
CA ALA A 71 30.63 -12.07 -26.34
C ALA A 71 29.70 -12.86 -25.41
N GLY A 72 30.21 -13.33 -24.26
CA GLY A 72 29.45 -14.15 -23.32
C GLY A 72 28.41 -13.36 -22.51
N THR A 73 27.65 -14.07 -21.68
CA THR A 73 26.68 -13.46 -20.76
C THR A 73 27.32 -13.18 -19.40
N SER A 74 27.10 -11.97 -18.89
CA SER A 74 27.26 -11.62 -17.47
C SER A 74 25.89 -11.45 -16.84
N ASN A 75 25.62 -12.18 -15.75
CA ASN A 75 24.33 -12.15 -15.09
C ASN A 75 24.42 -11.52 -13.69
N ILE A 76 23.76 -10.37 -13.52
CA ILE A 76 23.47 -9.79 -12.21
C ILE A 76 22.29 -10.58 -11.62
N SER A 77 22.60 -11.54 -10.77
CA SER A 77 21.65 -12.46 -10.11
C SER A 77 21.48 -12.21 -8.61
N ALA A 78 22.13 -11.17 -8.10
CA ALA A 78 22.13 -10.72 -6.71
C ALA A 78 22.49 -9.23 -6.70
N SER A 79 22.29 -8.54 -5.57
CA SER A 79 22.69 -7.14 -5.47
C SER A 79 24.20 -6.98 -5.62
N ILE A 80 24.60 -6.03 -6.47
CA ILE A 80 25.99 -5.70 -6.78
C ILE A 80 26.21 -4.24 -6.41
N THR A 81 27.33 -3.94 -5.77
CA THR A 81 27.74 -2.57 -5.47
C THR A 81 29.15 -2.38 -5.98
N VAL A 82 29.34 -1.40 -6.86
CA VAL A 82 30.64 -1.05 -7.46
C VAL A 82 30.81 0.46 -7.44
N LEU A 83 32.07 0.91 -7.56
CA LEU A 83 32.32 2.33 -7.78
C LEU A 83 31.79 2.72 -9.16
N SER A 84 32.33 2.10 -10.21
CA SER A 84 31.91 2.34 -11.59
C SER A 84 31.73 1.02 -12.35
N ALA A 85 30.89 1.05 -13.38
CA ALA A 85 30.76 -0.04 -14.34
C ALA A 85 30.81 0.50 -15.79
N THR A 86 31.75 0.01 -16.58
CA THR A 86 32.00 0.47 -17.95
C THR A 86 31.91 -0.69 -18.92
N PHE A 87 31.16 -0.54 -20.01
CA PHE A 87 30.92 -1.56 -21.04
C PHE A 87 31.39 -1.16 -22.43
N THR A 88 32.32 -0.21 -22.52
CA THR A 88 32.83 0.32 -23.78
C THR A 88 33.59 -0.77 -24.56
N GLY A 89 33.04 -1.19 -25.69
CA GLY A 89 33.64 -2.22 -26.56
C GLY A 89 33.17 -3.64 -26.27
N PHE A 90 32.39 -3.86 -25.21
CA PHE A 90 31.75 -5.15 -24.94
C PHE A 90 30.61 -5.40 -25.93
N ILE A 91 30.56 -6.63 -26.47
CA ILE A 91 29.56 -7.06 -27.46
C ILE A 91 28.67 -8.21 -26.93
N GLY A 92 28.89 -8.64 -25.69
CA GLY A 92 28.12 -9.71 -25.08
C GLY A 92 26.80 -9.22 -24.47
N THR A 93 26.24 -10.06 -23.61
CA THR A 93 24.96 -9.80 -22.95
C THR A 93 25.15 -9.49 -21.48
N LEU A 94 24.64 -8.36 -21.01
CA LEU A 94 24.39 -8.12 -19.60
C LEU A 94 22.94 -8.49 -19.30
N THR A 95 22.74 -9.51 -18.49
CA THR A 95 21.43 -9.88 -17.95
C THR A 95 21.31 -9.36 -16.54
N HIS A 96 20.27 -8.58 -16.27
CA HIS A 96 19.98 -8.08 -14.92
C HIS A 96 18.71 -8.75 -14.42
N SER A 97 18.90 -9.99 -13.95
CA SER A 97 17.82 -10.91 -13.62
C SER A 97 17.23 -10.67 -12.23
N ALA A 98 18.07 -10.28 -11.26
CA ALA A 98 17.67 -10.03 -9.88
C ALA A 98 18.64 -9.07 -9.17
N GLY A 99 18.22 -8.53 -8.01
CA GLY A 99 19.04 -7.68 -7.17
C GLY A 99 19.06 -6.22 -7.62
N THR A 100 19.89 -5.40 -6.97
CA THR A 100 20.11 -4.01 -7.35
C THR A 100 21.55 -3.82 -7.79
N LEU A 101 21.77 -3.24 -8.97
CA LEU A 101 23.08 -2.71 -9.36
C LEU A 101 23.24 -1.31 -8.76
N THR A 102 24.19 -1.14 -7.85
CA THR A 102 24.46 0.13 -7.18
C THR A 102 25.78 0.72 -7.65
N ILE A 103 25.72 1.94 -8.18
CA ILE A 103 26.88 2.78 -8.48
C ILE A 103 27.08 3.74 -7.31
N THR A 104 28.22 3.64 -6.64
CA THR A 104 28.48 4.46 -5.44
C THR A 104 28.90 5.89 -5.78
N THR A 105 29.06 6.72 -4.76
CA THR A 105 29.41 8.14 -4.85
C THR A 105 30.57 8.42 -5.82
N ASN A 106 30.39 9.42 -6.68
CA ASN A 106 31.34 9.84 -7.72
C ASN A 106 31.67 8.79 -8.79
N GLY A 107 30.91 7.70 -8.84
CA GLY A 107 31.04 6.63 -9.82
C GLY A 107 30.25 6.86 -11.10
N SER A 108 30.47 6.00 -12.09
CA SER A 108 29.80 6.09 -13.39
C SER A 108 29.27 4.74 -13.86
N LEU A 109 28.06 4.73 -14.44
CA LEU A 109 27.59 3.64 -15.28
C LEU A 109 27.68 4.06 -16.75
N THR A 110 28.51 3.37 -17.53
CA THR A 110 28.68 3.63 -18.96
C THR A 110 28.41 2.35 -19.73
N LEU A 111 27.23 2.25 -20.34
CA LEU A 111 26.86 1.13 -21.20
C LEU A 111 27.50 1.26 -22.60
N GLY A 112 27.59 0.14 -23.31
CA GLY A 112 28.08 0.09 -24.68
C GLY A 112 26.94 0.10 -25.71
N ALA A 113 27.15 0.70 -26.87
CA ALA A 113 26.17 0.62 -27.96
C ALA A 113 26.11 -0.78 -28.59
N GLY A 114 27.22 -1.53 -28.56
CA GLY A 114 27.34 -2.86 -29.17
C GLY A 114 26.91 -4.03 -28.28
N MET A 115 26.62 -3.79 -26.99
CA MET A 115 26.18 -4.85 -26.07
C MET A 115 24.68 -5.09 -26.17
N THR A 116 24.24 -6.24 -25.66
CA THR A 116 22.83 -6.50 -25.37
C THR A 116 22.57 -6.32 -23.88
N TYR A 117 21.73 -5.35 -23.50
CA TYR A 117 21.26 -5.22 -22.13
C TYR A 117 19.86 -5.85 -21.98
N THR A 118 19.71 -6.80 -21.05
CA THR A 118 18.45 -7.52 -20.77
C THR A 118 18.03 -7.35 -19.31
N PRO A 119 17.54 -6.16 -18.93
CA PRO A 119 17.00 -5.92 -17.61
C PRO A 119 15.65 -6.61 -17.37
N SER A 120 15.42 -7.05 -16.13
CA SER A 120 14.10 -7.37 -15.60
C SER A 120 13.52 -6.16 -14.83
N ALA A 121 12.51 -6.36 -13.97
CA ALA A 121 12.02 -5.34 -13.03
C ALA A 121 13.04 -4.97 -11.92
N SER A 122 14.28 -5.45 -12.02
CA SER A 122 15.39 -5.16 -11.10
C SER A 122 15.85 -3.70 -11.21
N ARG A 123 16.33 -3.12 -10.11
CA ARG A 123 16.65 -1.68 -10.03
C ARG A 123 18.12 -1.36 -10.25
N THR A 124 18.39 -0.20 -10.84
CA THR A 124 19.71 0.43 -10.79
C THR A 124 19.68 1.60 -9.82
N ALA A 125 20.62 1.66 -8.89
CA ALA A 125 20.70 2.70 -7.86
C ALA A 125 21.97 3.54 -8.02
N PHE A 126 21.82 4.84 -7.85
CA PHE A 126 22.89 5.82 -8.01
C PHE A 126 23.13 6.60 -6.72
N GLY A 127 24.39 6.63 -6.28
CA GLY A 127 24.85 7.49 -5.20
C GLY A 127 25.07 8.93 -5.64
N SER A 128 25.64 9.74 -4.73
CA SER A 128 25.86 11.17 -4.97
C SER A 128 26.94 11.43 -6.01
N GLY A 129 26.72 12.40 -6.90
CA GLY A 129 27.73 12.86 -7.86
C GLY A 129 28.04 11.83 -8.95
N THR A 130 27.08 10.94 -9.23
CA THR A 130 27.25 9.87 -10.21
C THR A 130 26.87 10.30 -11.62
N THR A 131 27.34 9.55 -12.62
CA THR A 131 26.95 9.79 -14.02
C THR A 131 26.41 8.54 -14.70
N LEU A 132 25.54 8.75 -15.70
CA LEU A 132 24.95 7.69 -16.51
C LEU A 132 25.11 7.96 -18.01
N THR A 133 25.67 6.99 -18.73
CA THR A 133 25.64 6.89 -20.19
C THR A 133 24.97 5.56 -20.56
N THR A 134 23.83 5.62 -21.23
CA THR A 134 23.05 4.44 -21.63
C THR A 134 23.47 3.87 -22.98
N ALA A 135 24.15 4.66 -23.81
CA ALA A 135 24.49 4.36 -25.19
C ALA A 135 23.29 3.85 -26.02
N GLY A 136 22.09 4.36 -25.72
CA GLY A 136 20.84 4.00 -26.40
C GLY A 136 20.17 2.72 -25.89
N GLN A 137 20.71 2.08 -24.85
CA GLN A 137 20.08 0.92 -24.23
C GLN A 137 18.84 1.32 -23.41
N GLY A 138 17.82 0.46 -23.43
CA GLY A 138 16.65 0.61 -22.57
C GLY A 138 16.99 0.29 -21.12
N MET A 139 16.79 1.25 -20.22
CA MET A 139 17.12 1.10 -18.80
C MET A 139 16.00 0.43 -18.01
N SER A 140 16.41 -0.32 -16.98
CA SER A 140 15.54 -0.81 -15.90
C SER A 140 15.06 0.35 -15.01
N PRO A 141 14.14 0.13 -14.06
CA PRO A 141 13.78 1.17 -13.09
C PRO A 141 15.02 1.72 -12.35
N ILE A 142 15.01 3.03 -12.07
CA ILE A 142 16.17 3.74 -11.48
C ILE A 142 15.78 4.35 -10.13
N THR A 143 16.72 4.33 -9.18
CA THR A 143 16.65 5.11 -7.94
C THR A 143 17.88 5.99 -7.79
N ILE A 144 17.69 7.31 -7.70
CA ILE A 144 18.74 8.24 -7.32
C ILE A 144 18.75 8.32 -5.80
N ALA A 145 19.60 7.51 -5.17
CA ALA A 145 19.55 7.21 -3.74
C ALA A 145 20.05 8.37 -2.86
N ALA A 146 20.93 9.23 -3.37
CA ALA A 146 21.41 10.42 -2.69
C ALA A 146 22.09 11.38 -3.68
N GLY A 147 22.19 12.67 -3.31
CA GLY A 147 22.90 13.68 -4.10
C GLY A 147 22.35 13.80 -5.52
N THR A 148 23.21 14.13 -6.48
CA THR A 148 22.81 14.33 -7.89
C THR A 148 23.29 13.17 -8.77
N LEU A 149 22.41 12.67 -9.64
CA LEU A 149 22.77 11.89 -10.83
C LEU A 149 22.78 12.82 -12.05
N THR A 150 23.88 12.81 -12.81
CA THR A 150 24.00 13.60 -14.04
C THR A 150 23.96 12.71 -15.28
N LEU A 151 23.08 13.01 -16.23
CA LEU A 151 23.00 12.30 -17.50
C LEU A 151 24.10 12.74 -18.47
N GLN A 152 24.62 11.79 -19.24
CA GLN A 152 25.64 12.02 -20.27
C GLN A 152 25.12 11.70 -21.68
N ASP A 153 23.91 11.15 -21.78
CA ASP A 153 23.16 10.96 -23.02
C ASP A 153 21.65 10.85 -22.72
N ASN A 154 20.84 10.61 -23.76
CA ASN A 154 19.40 10.40 -23.59
C ASN A 154 19.13 9.11 -22.80
N LEU A 155 18.21 9.20 -21.85
CA LEU A 155 17.77 8.09 -21.03
C LEU A 155 16.40 7.60 -21.51
N THR A 156 16.33 6.35 -21.96
CA THR A 156 15.07 5.69 -22.32
C THR A 156 14.85 4.48 -21.44
N PHE A 157 13.64 4.32 -20.91
CA PHE A 157 13.26 3.14 -20.15
C PHE A 157 12.71 2.03 -21.06
N MET A 158 12.96 0.78 -20.66
CA MET A 158 12.40 -0.39 -21.33
C MET A 158 10.87 -0.47 -21.18
N ASP A 159 10.21 -1.30 -21.98
CA ASP A 159 8.77 -1.55 -21.85
C ASP A 159 8.48 -2.38 -20.59
N LEU A 160 8.25 -1.69 -19.48
CA LEU A 160 7.74 -2.27 -18.24
C LEU A 160 6.62 -1.39 -17.72
N LYS A 161 5.48 -2.01 -17.39
CA LYS A 161 4.32 -1.31 -16.83
C LYS A 161 4.62 -0.60 -15.52
N GLN A 162 5.67 -1.01 -14.80
CA GLN A 162 6.12 -0.41 -13.53
C GLN A 162 7.54 0.20 -13.63
N ALA A 163 7.98 0.61 -14.83
CA ALA A 163 9.18 1.44 -14.90
C ALA A 163 8.93 2.75 -14.12
N ASP A 164 9.83 3.07 -13.20
CA ASP A 164 9.85 4.33 -12.47
C ASP A 164 11.28 4.89 -12.34
N LEU A 165 11.34 6.20 -12.16
CA LEU A 165 12.52 6.94 -11.80
C LEU A 165 12.25 7.59 -10.44
N ILE A 166 12.80 6.99 -9.39
CA ILE A 166 12.61 7.43 -8.01
C ILE A 166 13.74 8.36 -7.59
N LEU A 167 13.37 9.56 -7.13
CA LEU A 167 14.28 10.57 -6.61
C LEU A 167 14.26 10.53 -5.08
N VAL A 168 15.38 10.13 -4.47
CA VAL A 168 15.71 10.47 -3.08
C VAL A 168 16.59 11.73 -3.07
N GLY A 169 17.54 11.78 -4.01
CA GLY A 169 18.32 12.96 -4.37
C GLY A 169 17.69 13.76 -5.51
N ALA A 170 18.52 14.34 -6.37
CA ALA A 170 18.14 15.16 -7.51
C ALA A 170 18.62 14.56 -8.84
N LEU A 171 17.92 14.86 -9.93
CA LEU A 171 18.34 14.53 -11.29
C LEU A 171 18.85 15.79 -11.99
N ASP A 172 20.04 15.72 -12.57
CA ASP A 172 20.52 16.66 -13.57
C ASP A 172 20.48 16.00 -14.95
N MET A 173 19.55 16.44 -15.78
CA MET A 173 19.37 15.93 -17.14
C MET A 173 20.46 16.42 -18.08
N ASN A 174 21.23 17.45 -17.71
CA ASN A 174 22.34 17.97 -18.50
C ASN A 174 21.98 18.24 -19.98
N GLY A 175 20.75 18.70 -20.24
CA GLY A 175 20.28 18.98 -21.59
C GLY A 175 19.77 17.76 -22.39
N PHE A 176 19.74 16.56 -21.82
CA PHE A 176 19.31 15.33 -22.48
C PHE A 176 17.82 15.01 -22.26
N THR A 177 17.29 14.11 -23.09
CA THR A 177 15.90 13.65 -22.99
C THR A 177 15.76 12.48 -22.04
N VAL A 178 14.72 12.51 -21.19
CA VAL A 178 14.27 11.34 -20.42
C VAL A 178 12.94 10.84 -21.00
N SER A 179 12.90 9.59 -21.42
CA SER A 179 11.74 8.99 -22.08
C SER A 179 11.27 7.71 -21.40
N GLY A 180 9.97 7.61 -21.15
CA GLY A 180 9.32 6.30 -20.99
C GLY A 180 9.30 5.53 -22.32
N ASN A 181 8.86 4.28 -22.28
CA ASN A 181 8.89 3.43 -23.46
C ASN A 181 7.89 3.84 -24.53
N SER A 182 6.64 4.11 -24.15
CA SER A 182 5.55 4.45 -25.07
C SER A 182 4.41 5.19 -24.37
N ALA A 183 3.45 5.69 -25.15
CA ALA A 183 2.29 6.41 -24.62
C ALA A 183 1.39 5.54 -23.72
N THR A 184 1.55 4.21 -23.73
CA THR A 184 0.79 3.26 -22.89
C THR A 184 1.70 2.48 -21.92
N SER A 185 2.95 2.95 -21.81
CA SER A 185 4.01 2.46 -20.92
C SER A 185 4.91 3.65 -20.55
N ARG A 186 4.27 4.66 -19.92
CA ARG A 186 4.94 5.90 -19.49
C ARG A 186 5.78 5.68 -18.25
N ILE A 187 6.94 6.35 -18.20
CA ILE A 187 7.76 6.40 -17.00
C ILE A 187 7.06 7.25 -15.94
N LEU A 188 6.99 6.78 -14.69
CA LEU A 188 6.66 7.64 -13.56
C LEU A 188 7.95 8.21 -12.98
N ILE A 189 8.09 9.52 -13.02
CA ILE A 189 9.18 10.25 -12.37
C ILE A 189 8.64 10.79 -11.06
N THR A 190 9.18 10.31 -9.94
CA THR A 190 8.57 10.57 -8.63
C THR A 190 9.56 10.72 -7.49
N SER A 191 9.18 11.51 -6.49
CA SER A 191 9.83 11.48 -5.18
C SER A 191 9.71 10.12 -4.50
N ASN A 192 10.72 9.78 -3.69
CA ASN A 192 10.69 8.63 -2.81
C ASN A 192 9.72 8.79 -1.62
N ILE A 193 9.29 10.03 -1.33
CA ILE A 193 8.37 10.34 -0.23
C ILE A 193 7.18 11.08 -0.82
N LEU A 194 6.01 10.45 -0.73
CA LEU A 194 4.75 11.04 -1.16
C LEU A 194 4.48 12.36 -0.42
N GLY A 195 4.13 13.40 -1.16
CA GLY A 195 3.88 14.75 -0.63
C GLY A 195 5.14 15.60 -0.42
N THR A 196 6.34 15.08 -0.71
CA THR A 196 7.59 15.85 -0.59
C THR A 196 8.27 15.96 -1.95
N GLN A 197 8.36 17.17 -2.48
CA GLN A 197 8.95 17.42 -3.80
C GLN A 197 10.44 17.10 -3.87
N ARG A 198 10.89 16.68 -5.06
CA ARG A 198 12.31 16.49 -5.42
C ARG A 198 12.66 17.23 -6.70
N THR A 199 13.86 17.76 -6.76
CA THR A 199 14.29 18.65 -7.83
C THR A 199 14.79 17.91 -9.06
N ILE A 200 14.41 18.41 -10.24
CA ILE A 200 15.03 18.07 -11.53
C ILE A 200 15.58 19.34 -12.18
N THR A 201 16.89 19.31 -12.48
CA THR A 201 17.59 20.28 -13.32
C THR A 201 17.54 19.79 -14.76
N ARG A 202 16.77 20.48 -15.62
CA ARG A 202 16.56 20.03 -17.01
C ARG A 202 17.65 20.49 -17.99
N GLY A 203 18.17 21.70 -17.80
CA GLY A 203 18.87 22.42 -18.87
C GLY A 203 17.97 22.58 -20.11
N SER A 204 18.49 22.26 -21.30
CA SER A 204 17.72 22.21 -22.55
C SER A 204 17.01 20.87 -22.81
N GLY A 205 17.05 19.93 -21.87
CA GLY A 205 16.55 18.56 -22.06
C GLY A 205 15.04 18.49 -22.20
N ALA A 206 14.50 17.39 -22.68
CA ALA A 206 13.05 17.20 -22.87
C ALA A 206 12.54 15.94 -22.14
N PHE A 207 11.22 15.81 -22.04
CA PHE A 207 10.58 14.57 -21.61
C PHE A 207 9.77 13.96 -22.74
N ALA A 208 9.56 12.65 -22.69
CA ALA A 208 8.63 11.93 -23.56
C ALA A 208 8.02 10.75 -22.78
N ASN A 209 6.75 10.42 -23.06
CA ASN A 209 6.03 9.32 -22.43
C ASN A 209 6.19 9.33 -20.90
N ALA A 210 5.87 10.44 -20.22
CA ALA A 210 6.23 10.65 -18.82
C ALA A 210 5.05 11.16 -17.98
N ASP A 211 4.95 10.63 -16.77
CA ASP A 211 4.05 11.09 -15.72
C ASP A 211 4.89 11.55 -14.52
N PHE A 212 4.42 12.55 -13.77
CA PHE A 212 5.18 13.19 -12.69
C PHE A 212 4.41 13.19 -11.38
N ARG A 213 5.09 12.91 -10.26
CA ARG A 213 4.51 13.03 -8.92
C ARG A 213 5.53 13.54 -7.91
N ASP A 214 5.19 14.60 -7.19
CA ASP A 214 6.07 15.26 -6.22
C ASP A 214 7.42 15.68 -6.83
N ILE A 215 7.37 16.35 -7.98
CA ILE A 215 8.56 16.86 -8.67
C ILE A 215 8.55 18.39 -8.71
N ASP A 216 9.69 18.97 -8.35
CA ASP A 216 9.99 20.39 -8.51
C ASP A 216 10.94 20.60 -9.69
N LEU A 217 10.62 21.54 -10.58
CA LEU A 217 11.48 21.95 -11.69
C LEU A 217 12.13 23.29 -11.38
N GLU A 218 13.42 23.42 -11.68
CA GLU A 218 14.13 24.70 -11.49
C GLU A 218 13.71 25.81 -12.46
N ALA A 219 12.95 25.47 -13.51
CA ALA A 219 12.42 26.41 -14.49
C ALA A 219 11.16 25.88 -15.17
N SER A 220 10.27 26.81 -15.52
CA SER A 220 9.00 26.50 -16.16
C SER A 220 9.16 25.69 -17.46
N TYR A 221 8.32 24.67 -17.61
CA TYR A 221 8.30 23.77 -18.75
C TYR A 221 6.88 23.43 -19.18
N ASN A 222 6.62 23.66 -20.46
CA ASN A 222 5.40 23.18 -21.08
C ASN A 222 5.60 21.76 -21.62
N CYS A 223 5.07 20.77 -20.89
CA CYS A 223 5.07 19.38 -21.31
C CYS A 223 3.76 18.93 -21.97
N SER A 224 2.78 19.84 -22.16
CA SER A 224 1.42 19.49 -22.58
C SER A 224 1.31 18.71 -23.90
N ALA A 225 2.28 18.87 -24.80
CA ALA A 225 2.31 18.27 -26.13
C ALA A 225 3.60 17.47 -26.41
N ILE A 226 4.27 16.96 -25.36
CA ILE A 226 5.40 16.04 -25.58
C ILE A 226 4.94 14.75 -26.27
N THR A 227 5.87 14.03 -26.91
CA THR A 227 5.58 12.70 -27.44
C THR A 227 5.03 11.80 -26.34
N GLY A 228 3.86 11.20 -26.60
CA GLY A 228 3.16 10.35 -25.64
C GLY A 228 2.43 11.10 -24.53
N LEU A 229 2.43 12.43 -24.53
CA LEU A 229 1.75 13.29 -23.55
C LEU A 229 2.34 13.21 -22.13
N CYS A 230 1.94 14.16 -21.29
CA CYS A 230 2.50 14.40 -19.96
C CYS A 230 1.42 14.30 -18.89
N GLY A 231 1.57 13.34 -17.97
CA GLY A 231 0.63 13.11 -16.88
C GLY A 231 0.98 13.84 -15.58
N ASP A 232 -0.03 14.37 -14.90
CA ASP A 232 0.07 14.99 -13.58
C ASP A 232 -0.47 14.05 -12.50
N ALA A 233 0.41 13.29 -11.87
CA ALA A 233 0.07 12.43 -10.74
C ALA A 233 0.11 13.18 -9.39
N GLY A 234 0.14 14.51 -9.41
CA GLY A 234 -0.04 15.39 -8.25
C GLY A 234 1.23 15.76 -7.50
N GLY A 235 1.18 16.89 -6.77
CA GLY A 235 2.28 17.37 -5.93
C GLY A 235 3.45 17.98 -6.69
N ASN A 236 3.30 18.23 -7.99
CA ASN A 236 4.35 18.83 -8.81
C ASN A 236 4.38 20.36 -8.62
N SER A 237 5.52 21.00 -8.90
CA SER A 237 5.62 22.45 -8.81
C SER A 237 4.81 23.13 -9.92
N ALA A 238 4.48 24.41 -9.70
CA ALA A 238 3.71 25.22 -10.64
C ALA A 238 4.44 25.52 -11.96
N ASP A 239 5.70 25.09 -12.07
CA ASP A 239 6.53 25.22 -13.25
C ASP A 239 6.14 24.26 -14.37
N PHE A 240 5.37 23.21 -14.08
CA PHE A 240 4.81 22.36 -15.14
C PHE A 240 3.58 22.98 -15.78
N THR A 241 3.50 22.90 -17.11
CA THR A 241 2.22 22.91 -17.83
C THR A 241 1.97 21.51 -18.40
N PHE A 242 1.07 20.76 -17.76
CA PHE A 242 0.70 19.41 -18.13
C PHE A 242 -0.23 19.35 -19.35
N THR A 243 -0.41 18.14 -19.88
CA THR A 243 -1.42 17.91 -20.91
C THR A 243 -2.81 18.21 -20.33
N THR A 244 -3.61 18.99 -21.04
CA THR A 244 -4.97 19.33 -20.61
C THR A 244 -5.79 18.07 -20.34
N ALA A 245 -6.47 18.05 -19.19
CA ALA A 245 -7.39 16.98 -18.82
C ALA A 245 -8.51 16.80 -19.85
N THR A 246 -8.96 15.56 -20.02
CA THR A 246 -10.10 15.22 -20.88
C THR A 246 -10.89 14.05 -20.31
N THR A 247 -12.10 13.83 -20.83
CA THR A 247 -12.92 12.65 -20.52
C THR A 247 -12.77 11.64 -21.64
N ASN A 248 -12.39 10.41 -21.28
CA ASN A 248 -12.25 9.30 -22.22
C ASN A 248 -13.36 8.27 -21.96
N TYR A 249 -13.98 7.80 -23.05
CA TYR A 249 -15.11 6.89 -22.99
C TYR A 249 -14.67 5.49 -23.42
N TRP A 250 -14.97 4.49 -22.59
CA TRP A 250 -14.77 3.10 -22.97
C TRP A 250 -15.76 2.69 -24.07
N ILE A 251 -15.29 2.00 -25.10
CA ILE A 251 -16.12 1.43 -26.19
C ILE A 251 -15.77 -0.03 -26.50
N GLY A 252 -14.92 -0.64 -25.68
CA GLY A 252 -14.16 -1.84 -26.02
C GLY A 252 -14.78 -3.19 -25.69
N ASN A 253 -15.97 -3.24 -25.09
CA ASN A 253 -16.46 -4.47 -24.48
C ASN A 253 -15.43 -5.05 -23.48
N THR A 254 -14.92 -6.26 -23.73
CA THR A 254 -13.77 -6.82 -22.99
C THR A 254 -12.47 -6.33 -23.60
N GLY A 255 -11.62 -5.72 -22.77
CA GLY A 255 -10.38 -5.13 -23.26
C GLY A 255 -9.39 -4.76 -22.16
N ASN A 256 -8.24 -4.27 -22.60
CA ASN A 256 -7.17 -3.79 -21.74
C ASN A 256 -7.21 -2.27 -21.64
N TRP A 257 -7.07 -1.72 -20.44
CA TRP A 257 -7.05 -0.27 -20.18
C TRP A 257 -5.96 0.44 -20.99
N ASN A 258 -4.84 -0.24 -21.26
CA ASN A 258 -3.71 0.30 -22.01
C ASN A 258 -3.83 0.20 -23.53
N ASP A 259 -4.96 -0.24 -24.07
CA ASP A 259 -5.22 -0.25 -25.50
C ASP A 259 -5.97 1.02 -25.91
N VAL A 260 -5.34 1.84 -26.75
CA VAL A 260 -5.93 3.09 -27.25
C VAL A 260 -7.19 2.85 -28.09
N ASN A 261 -7.34 1.66 -28.68
CA ASN A 261 -8.52 1.34 -29.48
C ASN A 261 -9.80 1.20 -28.64
N GLU A 262 -9.67 1.02 -27.33
CA GLU A 262 -10.82 0.90 -26.42
C GLU A 262 -11.36 2.25 -25.93
N TRP A 263 -10.69 3.35 -26.31
CA TRP A 263 -11.00 4.70 -25.84
C TRP A 263 -11.47 5.62 -26.97
N ALA A 264 -12.59 6.30 -26.72
CA ALA A 264 -13.16 7.34 -27.57
C ALA A 264 -13.19 8.70 -26.86
N SER A 265 -13.22 9.80 -27.63
CA SER A 265 -13.36 11.16 -27.09
C SER A 265 -14.81 11.54 -26.73
N THR A 266 -15.78 10.70 -27.12
CA THR A 266 -17.21 10.87 -26.85
C THR A 266 -17.86 9.51 -26.62
N SER A 267 -18.95 9.46 -25.86
CA SER A 267 -19.78 8.27 -25.68
C SER A 267 -20.20 7.65 -27.03
N GLY A 268 -19.97 6.33 -27.19
CA GLY A 268 -20.25 5.60 -28.43
C GLY A 268 -19.45 6.06 -29.66
N GLY A 269 -18.38 6.84 -29.45
CA GLY A 269 -17.51 7.35 -30.51
C GLY A 269 -16.67 6.26 -31.19
N SER A 270 -15.86 6.67 -32.17
CA SER A 270 -14.95 5.75 -32.86
C SER A 270 -13.72 5.40 -32.02
N ALA A 271 -13.23 4.17 -32.18
CA ALA A 271 -11.98 3.69 -31.57
C ALA A 271 -10.80 4.61 -31.85
N ALA A 272 -9.90 4.72 -30.87
CA ALA A 272 -8.67 5.51 -30.92
C ALA A 272 -8.87 7.01 -31.21
N THR A 273 -10.07 7.55 -30.98
CA THR A 273 -10.32 9.00 -31.00
C THR A 273 -10.06 9.65 -29.64
N GLY A 274 -10.18 8.87 -28.56
CA GLY A 274 -9.75 9.25 -27.23
C GLY A 274 -8.28 8.90 -27.00
N ARG A 275 -7.89 8.87 -25.73
CA ARG A 275 -6.59 8.35 -25.32
C ARG A 275 -6.74 7.41 -24.13
N VAL A 276 -5.72 6.58 -23.94
CA VAL A 276 -5.51 5.93 -22.66
C VAL A 276 -5.43 7.03 -21.58
N PRO A 277 -6.31 6.99 -20.55
CA PRO A 277 -6.40 8.06 -19.56
C PRO A 277 -5.03 8.40 -18.93
N LEU A 278 -4.71 9.70 -18.91
CA LEU A 278 -3.65 10.26 -18.09
C LEU A 278 -4.12 10.38 -16.62
N PRO A 279 -3.21 10.54 -15.65
CA PRO A 279 -3.56 10.78 -14.25
C PRO A 279 -4.65 11.84 -14.01
N GLN A 280 -4.66 12.91 -14.80
CA GLN A 280 -5.63 14.02 -14.73
C GLN A 280 -6.89 13.82 -15.57
N ASP A 281 -7.03 12.71 -16.30
CA ASP A 281 -8.17 12.45 -17.17
C ASP A 281 -9.28 11.67 -16.48
N ASP A 282 -10.51 11.91 -16.89
CA ASP A 282 -11.65 11.11 -16.50
C ASP A 282 -11.79 9.88 -17.40
N ALA A 283 -12.26 8.77 -16.83
CA ALA A 283 -12.66 7.57 -17.54
C ALA A 283 -14.15 7.30 -17.29
N THR A 284 -14.94 7.29 -18.36
CA THR A 284 -16.39 7.08 -18.30
C THR A 284 -16.78 5.78 -18.99
N PHE A 285 -17.61 5.03 -18.31
CA PHE A 285 -18.27 3.82 -18.80
C PHE A 285 -19.78 4.05 -18.76
N ASP A 286 -20.42 3.85 -19.90
CA ASP A 286 -21.85 4.13 -20.08
C ASP A 286 -22.53 3.04 -20.92
N ALA A 287 -23.80 3.25 -21.27
CA ALA A 287 -24.61 2.31 -22.05
C ALA A 287 -24.06 2.01 -23.46
N ASN A 288 -23.08 2.78 -23.96
CA ASN A 288 -22.38 2.52 -25.23
C ASN A 288 -21.03 1.83 -25.02
N SER A 289 -20.61 1.57 -23.78
CA SER A 289 -19.34 0.92 -23.46
C SER A 289 -19.36 -0.59 -23.68
N PHE A 290 -20.54 -1.20 -23.61
CA PHE A 290 -20.73 -2.65 -23.63
C PHE A 290 -21.93 -3.02 -24.50
N SER A 291 -21.86 -4.18 -25.17
CA SER A 291 -22.96 -4.71 -25.99
C SER A 291 -23.81 -5.77 -25.26
N GLY A 292 -23.86 -5.73 -23.91
CA GLY A 292 -24.45 -6.76 -23.05
C GLY A 292 -23.63 -7.08 -21.80
N THR A 293 -23.84 -8.28 -21.24
CA THR A 293 -23.23 -8.71 -19.95
C THR A 293 -22.00 -9.59 -20.10
N GLY A 294 -21.20 -9.68 -19.03
CA GLY A 294 -20.07 -10.60 -18.94
C GLY A 294 -18.74 -10.06 -19.48
N PHE A 295 -18.70 -8.78 -19.85
CA PHE A 295 -17.46 -8.14 -20.29
C PHE A 295 -16.52 -7.84 -19.13
N THR A 296 -15.22 -7.87 -19.42
CA THR A 296 -14.15 -7.62 -18.46
C THR A 296 -13.24 -6.49 -18.92
N VAL A 297 -13.15 -5.44 -18.11
CA VAL A 297 -12.19 -4.35 -18.28
C VAL A 297 -10.97 -4.68 -17.41
N THR A 298 -9.83 -4.91 -18.05
CA THR A 298 -8.57 -5.22 -17.36
C THR A 298 -7.75 -3.95 -17.19
N ALA A 299 -7.60 -3.48 -15.96
CA ALA A 299 -6.80 -2.30 -15.62
C ALA A 299 -5.30 -2.62 -15.58
N ASN A 300 -4.73 -2.94 -16.74
CA ASN A 300 -3.36 -3.37 -16.92
C ASN A 300 -2.33 -2.21 -17.00
N MET A 301 -2.52 -1.19 -16.17
CA MET A 301 -1.54 -0.11 -15.96
C MET A 301 -1.63 0.46 -14.55
N PRO A 302 -0.54 0.99 -13.98
CA PRO A 302 -0.53 1.45 -12.59
C PRO A 302 -1.38 2.71 -12.33
N ARG A 303 -1.68 3.53 -13.34
CA ARG A 303 -2.34 4.84 -13.19
C ARG A 303 -3.56 4.88 -14.10
N VAL A 304 -4.77 5.01 -13.55
CA VAL A 304 -6.00 4.79 -14.33
C VAL A 304 -6.80 6.06 -14.61
N GLY A 305 -6.43 7.19 -14.02
CA GLY A 305 -7.10 8.48 -14.23
C GLY A 305 -7.54 9.13 -12.92
N THR A 306 -8.22 10.26 -13.05
CA THR A 306 -8.75 11.02 -11.91
C THR A 306 -10.10 10.46 -11.50
N ASN A 307 -11.19 10.72 -12.24
CA ASN A 307 -12.49 10.14 -11.93
C ASN A 307 -12.76 8.91 -12.79
N ILE A 308 -13.19 7.83 -12.15
CA ILE A 308 -13.61 6.60 -12.82
C ILE A 308 -15.10 6.40 -12.58
N ASP A 309 -15.91 6.51 -13.64
CA ASP A 309 -17.36 6.52 -13.54
C ASP A 309 -18.01 5.40 -14.34
N PHE A 310 -18.64 4.46 -13.64
CA PHE A 310 -19.45 3.39 -14.20
C PHE A 310 -20.95 3.60 -13.98
N SER A 311 -21.39 4.73 -13.41
CA SER A 311 -22.78 4.95 -13.00
C SER A 311 -23.80 4.76 -14.13
N ALA A 312 -23.39 4.92 -15.39
CA ALA A 312 -24.25 4.88 -16.56
C ALA A 312 -24.21 3.55 -17.34
N VAL A 313 -23.58 2.47 -16.82
CA VAL A 313 -23.51 1.16 -17.52
C VAL A 313 -24.81 0.34 -17.47
N GLY A 314 -25.85 0.82 -16.78
CA GLY A 314 -27.15 0.17 -16.74
C GLY A 314 -27.09 -1.27 -16.21
N THR A 315 -27.55 -2.22 -17.01
CA THR A 315 -27.63 -3.65 -16.64
C THR A 315 -26.48 -4.50 -17.18
N ASP A 316 -25.45 -3.87 -17.76
CA ASP A 316 -24.35 -4.58 -18.42
C ASP A 316 -23.46 -5.33 -17.42
N ASN A 317 -23.47 -4.94 -16.14
CA ASN A 317 -22.78 -5.62 -15.05
C ASN A 317 -21.33 -6.03 -15.39
N PRO A 318 -20.48 -5.11 -15.90
CA PRO A 318 -19.10 -5.46 -16.26
C PRO A 318 -18.27 -5.86 -15.04
N THR A 319 -17.20 -6.61 -15.31
CA THR A 319 -16.13 -6.88 -14.34
C THR A 319 -14.99 -5.89 -14.54
N TRP A 320 -14.60 -5.18 -13.49
CA TRP A 320 -13.37 -4.37 -13.48
C TRP A 320 -12.29 -5.03 -12.63
N THR A 321 -11.21 -5.47 -13.27
CA THR A 321 -10.17 -6.29 -12.63
C THR A 321 -8.79 -5.66 -12.67
N VAL A 322 -8.03 -5.83 -11.59
CA VAL A 322 -6.59 -5.51 -11.53
C VAL A 322 -5.78 -6.80 -11.70
N PRO A 323 -4.97 -6.93 -12.77
CA PRO A 323 -4.23 -8.17 -13.05
C PRO A 323 -3.11 -8.42 -12.03
N ASN A 324 -2.59 -9.65 -12.00
CA ASN A 324 -1.49 -10.06 -11.11
C ASN A 324 -0.12 -9.64 -11.68
N GLU A 325 0.16 -8.35 -11.68
CA GLU A 325 1.35 -7.78 -12.32
C GLU A 325 2.26 -7.01 -11.35
N SER A 326 2.21 -7.34 -10.05
CA SER A 326 3.03 -6.71 -8.98
C SER A 326 2.83 -5.20 -8.78
N TYR A 327 1.72 -4.65 -9.24
CA TYR A 327 1.33 -3.26 -8.99
C TYR A 327 -0.16 -3.15 -8.62
N ASN A 328 -0.48 -2.11 -7.85
CA ASN A 328 -1.86 -1.65 -7.62
C ASN A 328 -2.23 -0.59 -8.66
N ASN A 329 -3.53 -0.40 -8.92
CA ASN A 329 -3.97 0.77 -9.71
C ASN A 329 -4.15 2.00 -8.82
N THR A 330 -3.72 3.15 -9.31
CA THR A 330 -3.83 4.45 -8.65
C THR A 330 -4.93 5.27 -9.30
N ILE A 331 -5.87 5.74 -8.49
CA ILE A 331 -6.99 6.62 -8.83
C ILE A 331 -6.69 7.99 -8.21
N TYR A 332 -6.74 9.06 -9.00
CA TYR A 332 -6.40 10.42 -8.55
C TYR A 332 -7.63 11.26 -8.18
N GLY A 333 -8.83 10.69 -8.27
CA GLY A 333 -10.09 11.34 -7.96
C GLY A 333 -11.17 10.37 -7.47
N SER A 334 -12.42 10.63 -7.89
CA SER A 334 -13.58 9.86 -7.44
C SER A 334 -13.73 8.51 -8.13
N LEU A 335 -14.34 7.55 -7.44
CA LEU A 335 -14.76 6.28 -8.03
C LEU A 335 -16.26 6.08 -7.85
N THR A 336 -16.98 5.93 -8.95
CA THR A 336 -18.42 5.67 -8.96
C THR A 336 -18.69 4.34 -9.63
N LEU A 337 -19.06 3.32 -8.85
CA LEU A 337 -19.47 2.01 -9.36
C LEU A 337 -20.98 1.98 -9.66
N ALA A 338 -21.38 1.00 -10.47
CA ALA A 338 -22.78 0.64 -10.66
C ALA A 338 -23.13 -0.69 -9.98
N SER A 339 -24.39 -0.83 -9.61
CA SER A 339 -24.92 -2.05 -8.99
C SER A 339 -24.82 -3.23 -9.95
N GLY A 340 -24.58 -4.43 -9.40
CA GLY A 340 -24.46 -5.67 -10.18
C GLY A 340 -23.10 -5.89 -10.85
N MET A 341 -22.22 -4.88 -10.86
CA MET A 341 -20.84 -5.03 -11.31
C MET A 341 -20.01 -5.94 -10.40
N ALA A 342 -18.89 -6.43 -10.93
CA ALA A 342 -17.87 -7.14 -10.16
C ALA A 342 -16.56 -6.36 -10.11
N VAL A 343 -15.96 -6.27 -8.92
CA VAL A 343 -14.64 -5.68 -8.71
C VAL A 343 -13.65 -6.76 -8.25
N GLY A 344 -12.83 -7.18 -9.21
CA GLY A 344 -11.92 -8.32 -9.09
C GLY A 344 -10.45 -7.94 -9.08
N GLY A 345 -9.61 -8.98 -9.05
CA GLY A 345 -8.17 -8.86 -9.17
C GLY A 345 -7.40 -9.44 -7.98
N THR A 346 -6.08 -9.46 -8.13
CA THR A 346 -5.15 -9.89 -7.06
C THR A 346 -4.46 -8.71 -6.39
N ASN A 347 -4.49 -7.54 -7.02
CA ASN A 347 -3.93 -6.29 -6.52
C ASN A 347 -5.02 -5.28 -6.15
N GLY A 348 -4.69 -4.36 -5.25
CA GLY A 348 -5.59 -3.36 -4.69
C GLY A 348 -5.71 -2.10 -5.54
N ARG A 349 -6.47 -1.14 -5.01
CA ARG A 349 -6.66 0.19 -5.58
C ARG A 349 -6.17 1.22 -4.57
N ILE A 350 -5.39 2.19 -5.04
CA ILE A 350 -4.83 3.27 -4.22
C ILE A 350 -5.52 4.56 -4.64
N PHE A 351 -6.00 5.33 -3.68
CA PHE A 351 -6.43 6.71 -3.91
C PHE A 351 -5.28 7.65 -3.55
N GLU A 352 -4.88 8.51 -4.49
CA GLU A 352 -3.77 9.48 -4.32
C GLU A 352 -4.17 10.93 -4.69
N GLY A 353 -5.46 11.18 -4.92
CA GLY A 353 -5.96 12.52 -5.19
C GLY A 353 -5.66 13.51 -4.05
N ARG A 354 -5.44 14.78 -4.40
CA ARG A 354 -5.13 15.87 -3.46
C ARG A 354 -6.25 16.90 -3.29
N GLY A 355 -7.46 16.50 -3.68
CA GLY A 355 -8.68 17.28 -3.56
C GLY A 355 -9.71 16.54 -2.73
N SER A 356 -10.95 17.03 -2.75
CA SER A 356 -12.09 16.35 -2.15
C SER A 356 -12.78 15.47 -3.18
N PHE A 357 -12.77 14.17 -2.94
CA PHE A 357 -13.29 13.15 -3.84
C PHE A 357 -14.22 12.19 -3.12
N THR A 358 -14.94 11.39 -3.91
CA THR A 358 -16.01 10.53 -3.41
C THR A 358 -15.86 9.09 -3.87
N LEU A 359 -16.39 8.16 -3.07
CA LEU A 359 -16.50 6.75 -3.42
C LEU A 359 -17.96 6.28 -3.31
N THR A 360 -18.50 5.79 -4.43
CA THR A 360 -19.77 5.08 -4.52
C THR A 360 -19.50 3.63 -4.89
N ASN A 361 -19.82 2.70 -4.01
CA ASN A 361 -19.58 1.27 -4.16
C ASN A 361 -20.74 0.54 -4.85
N ALA A 362 -21.95 1.11 -4.80
CA ALA A 362 -23.19 0.55 -5.35
C ALA A 362 -23.47 -0.90 -4.92
N GLY A 363 -23.12 -1.26 -3.68
CA GLY A 363 -23.27 -2.61 -3.12
C GLY A 363 -22.25 -3.63 -3.61
N VAL A 364 -21.24 -3.21 -4.39
CA VAL A 364 -20.15 -4.09 -4.87
C VAL A 364 -19.16 -4.38 -3.76
N SER A 365 -18.76 -5.64 -3.62
CA SER A 365 -17.71 -6.06 -2.68
C SER A 365 -16.36 -6.21 -3.38
N TYR A 366 -15.31 -5.72 -2.72
CA TYR A 366 -13.96 -5.71 -3.26
C TYR A 366 -13.17 -6.96 -2.83
N SER A 367 -12.63 -7.69 -3.80
CA SER A 367 -11.71 -8.81 -3.58
C SER A 367 -10.43 -8.40 -2.83
N ARG A 368 -9.90 -7.20 -3.12
CA ARG A 368 -8.77 -6.55 -2.45
C ARG A 368 -9.19 -5.16 -2.00
N ALA A 369 -8.83 -4.77 -0.78
CA ALA A 369 -9.26 -3.53 -0.19
C ALA A 369 -8.61 -2.31 -0.83
N ILE A 370 -9.17 -1.14 -0.55
CA ILE A 370 -8.61 0.14 -0.96
C ILE A 370 -7.47 0.56 -0.04
N THR A 371 -6.54 1.33 -0.59
CA THR A 371 -5.50 2.06 0.15
C THR A 371 -5.73 3.56 -0.01
N ILE A 372 -5.72 4.30 1.09
CA ILE A 372 -5.88 5.75 1.09
C ILE A 372 -4.51 6.38 1.30
N SER A 373 -4.06 7.12 0.29
CA SER A 373 -2.74 7.77 0.19
C SER A 373 -2.89 9.21 -0.31
N MET A 374 -3.92 9.91 0.16
CA MET A 374 -4.39 11.18 -0.42
C MET A 374 -3.80 12.38 0.29
N VAL A 375 -2.54 12.72 0.02
CA VAL A 375 -1.87 13.89 0.65
C VAL A 375 -2.75 15.13 0.54
N ASP A 376 -3.13 15.69 1.69
CA ASP A 376 -4.04 16.84 1.84
C ASP A 376 -5.43 16.69 1.18
N GLY A 377 -5.73 15.49 0.66
CA GLY A 377 -7.00 15.15 0.03
C GLY A 377 -7.94 14.40 0.96
N THR A 378 -9.19 14.30 0.53
CA THR A 378 -10.27 13.63 1.25
C THR A 378 -10.99 12.64 0.34
N LEU A 379 -11.23 11.43 0.82
CA LEU A 379 -12.17 10.48 0.22
C LEU A 379 -13.40 10.34 1.10
N THR A 380 -14.57 10.75 0.61
CA THR A 380 -15.85 10.63 1.31
C THR A 380 -16.69 9.50 0.71
N LEU A 381 -17.22 8.62 1.57
CA LEU A 381 -18.18 7.60 1.15
C LEU A 381 -19.54 8.21 0.82
N LEU A 382 -20.17 7.75 -0.25
CA LEU A 382 -21.57 8.06 -0.58
C LEU A 382 -22.51 6.87 -0.39
N ASP A 383 -21.96 5.71 -0.06
CA ASP A 383 -22.69 4.50 0.34
C ASP A 383 -21.77 3.55 1.14
N ALA A 384 -22.29 2.38 1.53
CA ALA A 384 -21.55 1.41 2.32
C ALA A 384 -20.38 0.79 1.55
N TYR A 385 -19.22 0.72 2.20
CA TYR A 385 -18.01 0.08 1.69
C TYR A 385 -17.89 -1.37 2.18
N SER A 386 -17.48 -2.29 1.30
CA SER A 386 -17.26 -3.70 1.64
C SER A 386 -16.06 -4.31 0.93
N SER A 387 -15.16 -4.94 1.69
CA SER A 387 -14.07 -5.76 1.17
C SER A 387 -13.85 -7.01 2.02
N VAL A 388 -13.30 -8.05 1.39
CA VAL A 388 -12.80 -9.25 2.09
C VAL A 388 -11.36 -9.11 2.60
N SER A 389 -10.74 -7.94 2.43
CA SER A 389 -9.34 -7.67 2.78
C SER A 389 -9.21 -6.49 3.76
N THR A 390 -7.98 -6.22 4.20
CA THR A 390 -7.68 -5.15 5.17
C THR A 390 -7.59 -3.81 4.47
N ILE A 391 -8.37 -2.84 4.92
CA ILE A 391 -8.34 -1.45 4.44
C ILE A 391 -7.08 -0.78 4.99
N VAL A 392 -6.37 -0.04 4.13
CA VAL A 392 -5.07 0.55 4.49
C VAL A 392 -5.13 2.07 4.41
N PHE A 393 -4.72 2.73 5.49
CA PHE A 393 -4.61 4.19 5.57
C PHE A 393 -3.13 4.58 5.70
N THR A 394 -2.63 5.38 4.76
CA THR A 394 -1.23 5.82 4.74
C THR A 394 -1.07 7.34 4.70
N ASN A 395 -2.01 8.08 4.10
CA ASN A 395 -2.04 9.55 4.08
C ASN A 395 -3.46 10.07 3.81
N GLY A 396 -3.75 11.31 4.18
CA GLY A 396 -4.98 12.00 3.83
C GLY A 396 -6.16 11.75 4.77
N THR A 397 -7.32 12.22 4.34
CA THR A 397 -8.58 12.08 5.09
C THR A 397 -9.46 11.01 4.44
N PHE A 398 -9.97 10.10 5.26
CA PHE A 398 -11.07 9.22 4.90
C PHE A 398 -12.30 9.57 5.73
N ASP A 399 -13.44 9.74 5.06
CA ASP A 399 -14.70 10.09 5.71
C ASP A 399 -15.79 9.06 5.37
N ALA A 400 -16.20 8.29 6.37
CA ALA A 400 -17.27 7.31 6.22
C ALA A 400 -18.68 7.92 6.29
N ASP A 401 -18.82 9.20 6.67
CA ASP A 401 -20.10 9.90 6.82
C ASP A 401 -21.12 9.11 7.67
N VAL A 402 -22.23 8.66 7.08
CA VAL A 402 -23.24 7.83 7.77
C VAL A 402 -23.13 6.34 7.43
N PHE A 403 -22.16 5.97 6.60
CA PHE A 403 -22.12 4.68 5.94
C PHE A 403 -21.30 3.64 6.69
N SER A 404 -21.71 2.38 6.56
CA SER A 404 -21.01 1.26 7.16
C SER A 404 -19.81 0.84 6.33
N VAL A 405 -18.77 0.35 7.02
CA VAL A 405 -17.50 -0.06 6.44
C VAL A 405 -17.22 -1.50 6.86
N THR A 406 -16.97 -2.39 5.91
CA THR A 406 -16.63 -3.80 6.17
C THR A 406 -15.29 -4.17 5.55
N GLY A 407 -14.43 -4.83 6.32
CA GLY A 407 -13.13 -5.34 5.90
C GLY A 407 -12.71 -6.60 6.66
N SER A 408 -11.63 -7.27 6.24
CA SER A 408 -10.96 -8.23 7.13
C SER A 408 -10.26 -7.53 8.29
N GLY A 409 -9.91 -6.27 8.10
CA GLY A 409 -9.40 -5.41 9.16
C GLY A 409 -9.21 -3.99 8.69
N VAL A 410 -8.74 -3.17 9.61
CA VAL A 410 -8.27 -1.81 9.38
C VAL A 410 -6.79 -1.75 9.77
N SER A 411 -5.96 -1.24 8.86
CA SER A 411 -4.53 -1.04 9.07
C SER A 411 -4.18 0.43 8.92
N ILE A 412 -3.74 1.02 10.03
CA ILE A 412 -3.29 2.40 10.11
C ILE A 412 -1.82 2.36 10.51
N SER A 413 -0.93 2.85 9.65
CA SER A 413 0.52 2.71 9.88
C SER A 413 1.32 3.92 9.39
N GLY A 414 2.57 3.99 9.83
CA GLY A 414 3.51 5.05 9.47
C GLY A 414 3.23 6.40 10.14
N SER A 415 4.14 7.36 9.96
CA SER A 415 4.12 8.66 10.65
C SER A 415 3.50 9.80 9.86
N ALA A 416 3.06 9.57 8.62
CA ALA A 416 2.42 10.59 7.80
C ALA A 416 1.06 11.01 8.38
N THR A 417 0.65 12.27 8.14
CA THR A 417 -0.64 12.80 8.60
C THR A 417 -1.81 12.06 7.95
N LYS A 418 -2.74 11.57 8.78
CA LYS A 418 -3.92 10.82 8.40
C LYS A 418 -5.11 11.25 9.27
N VAL A 419 -6.30 11.39 8.69
CA VAL A 419 -7.55 11.64 9.43
C VAL A 419 -8.57 10.59 9.03
N ILE A 420 -9.22 9.97 10.00
CA ILE A 420 -10.26 8.97 9.75
C ILE A 420 -11.51 9.40 10.51
N ASN A 421 -12.53 9.84 9.77
CA ASN A 421 -13.86 10.12 10.31
C ASN A 421 -14.69 8.85 10.19
N MET A 422 -14.96 8.20 11.32
CA MET A 422 -15.70 6.94 11.37
C MET A 422 -17.20 7.14 11.18
N GLY A 423 -17.70 8.34 11.46
CA GLY A 423 -19.09 8.69 11.20
C GLY A 423 -20.08 8.01 12.14
N SER A 424 -21.29 7.72 11.65
CA SER A 424 -22.34 7.06 12.44
C SER A 424 -22.59 5.59 12.06
N GLY A 425 -21.91 5.10 11.01
CA GLY A 425 -22.06 3.75 10.49
C GLY A 425 -21.42 2.66 11.36
N THR A 426 -21.61 1.40 10.94
CA THR A 426 -20.98 0.24 11.57
C THR A 426 -19.69 -0.13 10.85
N TRP A 427 -18.59 -0.24 11.61
CA TRP A 427 -17.29 -0.70 11.14
C TRP A 427 -17.09 -2.17 11.51
N THR A 428 -17.28 -3.08 10.56
CA THR A 428 -17.20 -4.53 10.79
C THR A 428 -15.85 -5.07 10.34
N VAL A 429 -15.12 -5.72 11.26
CA VAL A 429 -13.87 -6.43 10.96
C VAL A 429 -14.01 -7.94 11.10
N THR A 430 -13.62 -8.65 10.06
CA THR A 430 -13.92 -10.10 9.87
C THR A 430 -12.67 -10.99 9.93
N GLY A 431 -11.47 -10.43 10.10
CA GLY A 431 -10.20 -11.16 10.06
C GLY A 431 -9.79 -11.82 11.38
N THR A 432 -8.56 -12.33 11.39
CA THR A 432 -7.86 -12.89 12.56
C THR A 432 -6.55 -12.12 12.81
N GLY A 433 -5.82 -12.41 13.88
CA GLY A 433 -4.60 -11.70 14.23
C GLY A 433 -4.92 -10.36 14.90
N SER A 434 -4.62 -9.23 14.26
CA SER A 434 -4.95 -7.88 14.75
C SER A 434 -5.84 -7.13 13.75
N PRO A 435 -7.11 -7.55 13.58
CA PRO A 435 -7.99 -6.97 12.56
C PRO A 435 -8.39 -5.52 12.88
N TRP A 436 -8.25 -5.08 14.13
CA TRP A 436 -8.31 -3.66 14.50
C TRP A 436 -6.95 -3.25 15.05
N GLY A 437 -6.13 -2.62 14.20
CA GLY A 437 -4.77 -2.20 14.53
C GLY A 437 -4.55 -0.71 14.27
N TRP A 438 -4.09 -0.01 15.30
CA TRP A 438 -3.87 1.45 15.28
C TRP A 438 -2.40 1.81 15.51
N ALA A 439 -1.93 2.90 14.88
CA ALA A 439 -0.65 3.53 15.13
C ALA A 439 -0.85 4.93 15.75
N THR A 440 -0.12 5.22 16.82
CA THR A 440 -0.29 6.46 17.63
C THR A 440 0.34 7.71 17.03
N SER A 441 1.17 7.60 15.99
CA SER A 441 1.87 8.76 15.40
C SER A 441 1.23 9.20 14.09
N GLY A 442 0.89 10.50 13.99
CA GLY A 442 0.45 11.10 12.73
C GLY A 442 -0.98 10.74 12.31
N THR A 443 -1.78 10.13 13.18
CA THR A 443 -3.18 9.82 12.87
C THR A 443 -4.12 10.53 13.84
N THR A 444 -5.19 11.12 13.31
CA THR A 444 -6.36 11.56 14.06
C THR A 444 -7.52 10.62 13.73
N LEU A 445 -8.03 9.92 14.75
CA LEU A 445 -9.27 9.15 14.63
C LEU A 445 -10.40 9.99 15.20
N ASN A 446 -11.46 10.17 14.42
CA ASN A 446 -12.71 10.77 14.88
C ASN A 446 -13.76 9.65 14.90
N GLU A 447 -13.98 9.06 16.06
CA GLU A 447 -14.85 7.89 16.24
C GLU A 447 -16.33 8.23 16.13
N GLU A 448 -16.68 9.50 16.34
CA GLU A 448 -18.03 10.05 16.19
C GLU A 448 -19.08 9.21 16.93
N THR A 449 -20.14 8.77 16.24
CA THR A 449 -21.20 7.93 16.82
C THR A 449 -21.17 6.50 16.27
N SER A 450 -20.01 6.08 15.76
CA SER A 450 -19.83 4.79 15.09
C SER A 450 -19.99 3.59 16.03
N THR A 451 -20.15 2.41 15.44
CA THR A 451 -20.06 1.13 16.16
C THR A 451 -19.03 0.23 15.49
N ILE A 452 -18.05 -0.25 16.25
CA ILE A 452 -17.09 -1.25 15.77
C ILE A 452 -17.62 -2.64 16.07
N VAL A 453 -17.54 -3.57 15.12
CA VAL A 453 -17.96 -4.96 15.27
C VAL A 453 -16.79 -5.91 15.01
N MET A 454 -16.38 -6.65 16.03
CA MET A 454 -15.45 -7.77 15.91
C MET A 454 -16.25 -9.05 15.64
N SER A 455 -16.35 -9.48 14.37
CA SER A 455 -17.42 -10.41 13.96
C SER A 455 -17.02 -11.87 13.78
N ASN A 456 -15.73 -12.17 13.64
CA ASN A 456 -15.28 -13.50 13.27
C ASN A 456 -15.37 -14.48 14.45
N THR A 457 -16.15 -15.54 14.30
CA THR A 457 -16.46 -16.53 15.34
C THR A 457 -15.48 -17.69 15.44
N LEU A 458 -14.43 -17.73 14.60
CA LEU A 458 -13.41 -18.76 14.71
C LEU A 458 -12.60 -18.54 15.99
N ALA A 459 -12.28 -19.61 16.71
CA ALA A 459 -11.46 -19.58 17.92
C ALA A 459 -10.00 -19.13 17.70
N THR A 460 -9.59 -18.85 16.44
CA THR A 460 -8.31 -18.23 16.13
C THR A 460 -8.25 -16.82 16.71
N ALA A 461 -7.19 -16.53 17.46
CA ALA A 461 -7.00 -15.27 18.17
C ALA A 461 -7.22 -14.02 17.29
N LYS A 462 -7.86 -13.03 17.91
CA LYS A 462 -8.14 -11.71 17.37
C LYS A 462 -7.77 -10.67 18.41
N THR A 463 -7.16 -9.58 17.97
CA THR A 463 -6.77 -8.47 18.84
C THR A 463 -7.47 -7.19 18.37
N PHE A 464 -8.20 -6.56 19.29
CA PHE A 464 -8.55 -5.16 19.21
C PHE A 464 -7.43 -4.36 19.88
N ALA A 465 -6.59 -3.72 19.09
CA ALA A 465 -5.51 -2.86 19.57
C ALA A 465 -5.96 -1.39 19.50
N GLY A 466 -6.71 -0.95 20.50
CA GLY A 466 -7.38 0.37 20.50
C GLY A 466 -6.49 1.54 20.92
N ALA A 467 -5.29 1.27 21.42
CA ALA A 467 -4.24 2.25 21.73
C ALA A 467 -4.61 3.42 22.64
N GLY A 468 -5.68 3.29 23.41
CA GLY A 468 -6.08 4.30 24.40
C GLY A 468 -7.07 5.34 23.89
N GLU A 469 -7.67 5.12 22.72
CA GLU A 469 -8.65 6.04 22.15
C GLU A 469 -10.03 5.98 22.83
N THR A 470 -10.88 6.96 22.52
CA THR A 470 -12.27 7.05 23.01
C THR A 470 -13.24 6.69 21.89
N TYR A 471 -13.66 5.43 21.88
CA TYR A 471 -14.63 4.91 20.93
C TYR A 471 -16.07 5.15 21.40
N ASN A 472 -17.00 5.21 20.46
CA ASN A 472 -18.41 5.22 20.80
C ASN A 472 -18.88 3.81 21.22
N ASN A 473 -19.17 2.91 20.28
CA ASN A 473 -19.61 1.55 20.64
C ASN A 473 -18.65 0.47 20.13
N LEU A 474 -18.41 -0.55 20.94
CA LEU A 474 -17.75 -1.80 20.54
C LEU A 474 -18.71 -2.98 20.75
N THR A 475 -18.98 -3.71 19.68
CA THR A 475 -19.76 -4.95 19.70
C THR A 475 -18.89 -6.13 19.34
N ILE A 476 -18.98 -7.19 20.11
CA ILE A 476 -18.17 -8.40 19.93
C ILE A 476 -19.14 -9.55 19.69
N THR A 477 -19.19 -10.04 18.45
CA THR A 477 -19.89 -11.28 18.11
C THR A 477 -18.92 -12.43 17.83
N GLY A 478 -17.62 -12.13 17.76
CA GLY A 478 -16.55 -13.08 17.51
C GLY A 478 -16.02 -13.81 18.75
N ASP A 479 -15.24 -14.87 18.51
CA ASP A 479 -14.57 -15.68 19.55
C ASP A 479 -13.10 -15.28 19.70
N ASN A 480 -12.49 -15.58 20.85
CA ASN A 480 -11.08 -15.33 21.16
C ASN A 480 -10.63 -13.90 20.82
N VAL A 481 -11.39 -12.92 21.29
CA VAL A 481 -11.14 -11.48 21.07
C VAL A 481 -10.43 -10.89 22.27
N THR A 482 -9.16 -10.55 22.11
CA THR A 482 -8.35 -9.83 23.10
C THR A 482 -8.42 -8.32 22.86
N ILE A 483 -8.72 -7.55 23.89
CA ILE A 483 -8.77 -6.09 23.85
C ILE A 483 -7.57 -5.54 24.60
N THR A 484 -6.76 -4.74 23.91
CA THR A 484 -5.51 -4.17 24.45
C THR A 484 -5.53 -2.65 24.40
N GLY A 485 -4.70 -2.04 25.25
CA GLY A 485 -4.69 -0.59 25.44
C GLY A 485 -5.77 -0.13 26.43
N ASN A 486 -5.63 1.11 26.89
CA ASN A 486 -6.52 1.68 27.91
C ASN A 486 -7.64 2.50 27.26
N ASN A 487 -8.61 1.82 26.66
CA ASN A 487 -9.60 2.47 25.79
C ASN A 487 -10.85 2.92 26.58
N THR A 488 -11.60 3.84 25.99
CA THR A 488 -12.93 4.24 26.49
C THR A 488 -14.02 3.85 25.49
N PHE A 489 -15.15 3.34 25.97
CA PHE A 489 -16.35 3.04 25.17
C PHE A 489 -17.60 3.61 25.82
N ASN A 490 -18.53 4.13 25.03
CA ASN A 490 -19.90 4.36 25.51
C ASN A 490 -20.59 3.01 25.81
N VAL A 491 -20.66 2.11 24.84
CA VAL A 491 -21.19 0.75 25.04
C VAL A 491 -20.18 -0.30 24.63
N MET A 492 -19.94 -1.25 25.53
CA MET A 492 -19.27 -2.51 25.22
C MET A 492 -20.32 -3.63 25.21
N ALA A 493 -20.58 -4.24 24.06
CA ALA A 493 -21.58 -5.28 23.88
C ALA A 493 -20.92 -6.65 23.63
N LEU A 494 -21.15 -7.59 24.55
CA LEU A 494 -20.67 -8.97 24.48
C LEU A 494 -21.77 -9.86 23.88
N ASN A 495 -21.83 -9.88 22.56
CA ASN A 495 -22.87 -10.55 21.78
C ASN A 495 -22.33 -11.86 21.18
N ASN A 496 -21.53 -12.57 21.96
CA ASN A 496 -20.83 -13.79 21.59
C ASN A 496 -21.11 -14.95 22.57
N PRO A 497 -22.38 -15.21 22.96
CA PRO A 497 -22.68 -16.32 23.84
C PRO A 497 -22.33 -17.67 23.17
N ASP A 498 -22.05 -18.68 23.99
CA ASP A 498 -21.62 -20.03 23.57
C ASP A 498 -20.29 -20.13 22.80
N LEU A 499 -19.54 -19.03 22.69
CA LEU A 499 -18.19 -19.08 22.13
C LEU A 499 -17.18 -19.47 23.21
N THR A 500 -16.33 -20.44 22.87
CA THR A 500 -15.50 -21.18 23.85
C THR A 500 -14.49 -20.30 24.57
N THR A 501 -13.89 -19.33 23.87
CA THR A 501 -12.86 -18.46 24.45
C THR A 501 -13.44 -17.11 24.86
N GLY A 502 -14.41 -16.60 24.11
CA GLY A 502 -15.10 -15.35 24.37
C GLY A 502 -14.20 -14.12 24.25
N VAL A 503 -14.33 -13.22 25.23
CA VAL A 503 -13.62 -11.94 25.28
C VAL A 503 -12.55 -11.95 26.36
N ILE A 504 -11.38 -11.41 26.02
CA ILE A 504 -10.21 -11.32 26.90
C ILE A 504 -9.81 -9.85 27.01
N ILE A 505 -9.64 -9.35 28.23
CA ILE A 505 -8.96 -8.07 28.49
C ILE A 505 -7.47 -8.36 28.58
N GLY A 506 -6.69 -7.73 27.70
CA GLY A 506 -5.26 -7.95 27.58
C GLY A 506 -4.47 -7.42 28.78
N THR A 507 -3.26 -7.95 28.97
CA THR A 507 -2.41 -7.63 30.12
C THR A 507 -2.21 -6.13 30.32
N GLY A 508 -2.40 -5.66 31.55
CA GLY A 508 -2.23 -4.27 31.94
C GLY A 508 -3.23 -3.29 31.34
N SER A 509 -4.29 -3.78 30.70
CA SER A 509 -5.29 -2.94 30.03
C SER A 509 -6.47 -2.61 30.95
N THR A 510 -6.93 -1.37 30.91
CA THR A 510 -8.16 -0.91 31.55
C THR A 510 -9.14 -0.40 30.51
N GLN A 511 -10.34 -0.98 30.45
CA GLN A 511 -11.41 -0.46 29.59
C GLN A 511 -12.38 0.38 30.43
N THR A 512 -12.52 1.65 30.06
CA THR A 512 -13.50 2.57 30.67
C THR A 512 -14.79 2.50 29.88
N ILE A 513 -15.92 2.17 30.53
CA ILE A 513 -17.20 1.99 29.83
C ILE A 513 -18.34 2.75 30.51
N THR A 514 -19.27 3.29 29.73
CA THR A 514 -20.56 3.77 30.28
C THR A 514 -21.52 2.61 30.54
N ASN A 515 -21.55 1.62 29.63
CA ASN A 515 -22.42 0.46 29.75
C ASN A 515 -21.76 -0.84 29.24
N LEU A 516 -22.11 -1.95 29.88
CA LEU A 516 -21.80 -3.31 29.45
C LEU A 516 -23.11 -4.02 29.12
N THR A 517 -23.23 -4.59 27.92
CA THR A 517 -24.41 -5.35 27.53
C THR A 517 -24.05 -6.73 27.02
N THR A 518 -25.03 -7.63 26.97
CA THR A 518 -24.86 -8.98 26.42
C THR A 518 -26.18 -9.51 25.89
N THR A 519 -26.11 -10.40 24.89
CA THR A 519 -27.24 -11.21 24.40
C THR A 519 -27.35 -12.58 25.08
N ALA A 520 -26.49 -12.89 26.06
CA ALA A 520 -26.49 -14.17 26.76
C ALA A 520 -27.83 -14.47 27.46
N ALA A 521 -28.16 -15.75 27.53
CA ALA A 521 -29.35 -16.25 28.21
C ALA A 521 -29.07 -17.61 28.89
N ALA A 522 -30.08 -18.19 29.54
CA ALA A 522 -29.93 -19.44 30.29
C ALA A 522 -29.43 -20.63 29.47
N THR A 523 -29.56 -20.56 28.15
CA THR A 523 -29.11 -21.59 27.21
C THR A 523 -27.69 -21.37 26.71
N ASP A 524 -27.17 -20.15 26.86
CA ASP A 524 -26.02 -19.67 26.12
C ASP A 524 -25.30 -18.53 26.86
N VAL A 525 -24.13 -18.85 27.43
CA VAL A 525 -23.38 -17.94 28.31
C VAL A 525 -22.22 -17.26 27.58
N VAL A 526 -21.87 -16.03 27.99
CA VAL A 526 -20.68 -15.33 27.49
C VAL A 526 -19.48 -15.62 28.38
N VAL A 527 -18.32 -15.88 27.78
CA VAL A 527 -17.03 -15.96 28.50
C VAL A 527 -16.34 -14.59 28.44
N LEU A 528 -16.00 -14.05 29.60
CA LEU A 528 -15.26 -12.80 29.77
C LEU A 528 -14.09 -13.02 30.73
N SER A 529 -12.87 -12.69 30.32
CA SER A 529 -11.69 -12.98 31.14
C SER A 529 -10.63 -11.88 31.10
N GLY A 530 -9.79 -11.82 32.12
CA GLY A 530 -8.46 -11.17 32.08
C GLY A 530 -7.34 -12.20 31.86
N VAL A 531 -6.18 -11.75 31.37
CA VAL A 531 -5.04 -12.64 31.07
C VAL A 531 -4.35 -13.17 32.33
N ALA A 532 -3.98 -12.31 33.29
CA ALA A 532 -3.11 -12.67 34.41
C ALA A 532 -3.81 -12.70 35.79
N GLY A 533 -4.89 -11.93 35.97
CA GLY A 533 -5.59 -11.79 37.25
C GLY A 533 -4.84 -10.89 38.25
N GLY A 534 -5.50 -10.50 39.35
CA GLY A 534 -4.87 -9.73 40.42
C GLY A 534 -4.91 -8.20 40.28
N GLY A 535 -5.84 -7.65 39.51
CA GLY A 535 -6.07 -6.19 39.39
C GLY A 535 -5.43 -5.52 38.18
N THR A 536 -4.66 -6.25 37.37
CA THR A 536 -3.98 -5.71 36.19
C THR A 536 -4.90 -5.50 34.99
N GLU A 537 -5.93 -6.33 34.85
CA GLU A 537 -6.97 -6.23 33.83
C GLU A 537 -8.27 -5.73 34.47
N THR A 538 -8.76 -4.59 33.99
CA THR A 538 -9.86 -3.87 34.66
C THR A 538 -10.94 -3.41 33.68
N LEU A 539 -12.21 -3.58 34.06
CA LEU A 539 -13.33 -2.79 33.54
C LEU A 539 -13.67 -1.72 34.58
N THR A 540 -13.80 -0.46 34.16
CA THR A 540 -14.14 0.65 35.04
C THR A 540 -15.30 1.46 34.49
N SER A 541 -16.16 1.95 35.39
CA SER A 541 -17.32 2.78 35.05
C SER A 541 -17.59 3.78 36.16
N SER A 542 -18.01 4.99 35.76
CA SER A 542 -18.46 6.05 36.67
C SER A 542 -20.00 6.13 36.76
N THR A 543 -20.74 5.20 36.16
CA THR A 543 -22.19 5.13 36.32
C THR A 543 -22.58 4.65 37.72
N SER A 544 -23.87 4.65 38.06
CA SER A 544 -24.34 4.14 39.37
C SER A 544 -24.22 2.63 39.47
N GLN A 545 -24.53 1.91 38.40
CA GLN A 545 -24.47 0.45 38.33
C GLN A 545 -24.26 -0.04 36.91
N ILE A 546 -23.69 -1.25 36.79
CA ILE A 546 -23.63 -2.06 35.58
C ILE A 546 -24.33 -3.38 35.87
N CYS A 547 -25.25 -3.79 35.00
CA CYS A 547 -26.06 -4.99 35.21
C CYS A 547 -26.06 -5.88 33.97
N VAL A 548 -25.45 -7.05 34.10
CA VAL A 548 -25.45 -8.14 33.12
C VAL A 548 -25.88 -9.44 33.79
N ASP A 549 -26.12 -10.50 33.02
CA ASP A 549 -26.43 -11.84 33.54
C ASP A 549 -26.01 -12.88 32.50
N TYR A 550 -25.82 -14.13 32.93
CA TYR A 550 -25.37 -15.26 32.09
C TYR A 550 -23.94 -15.13 31.53
N LEU A 551 -22.99 -14.70 32.37
CA LEU A 551 -21.57 -14.65 32.06
C LEU A 551 -20.77 -15.68 32.88
N THR A 552 -19.67 -16.18 32.32
CA THR A 552 -18.55 -16.72 33.08
C THR A 552 -17.45 -15.67 33.11
N ILE A 553 -17.11 -15.18 34.30
CA ILE A 553 -16.09 -14.14 34.48
C ILE A 553 -14.86 -14.76 35.16
N THR A 554 -13.64 -14.47 34.71
CA THR A 554 -12.40 -14.98 35.33
C THR A 554 -11.29 -13.94 35.30
N ASN A 555 -10.50 -13.82 36.36
CA ASN A 555 -9.31 -12.97 36.41
C ASN A 555 -9.55 -11.49 36.04
N LEU A 556 -10.75 -10.96 36.28
CA LEU A 556 -11.12 -9.61 35.85
C LEU A 556 -11.56 -8.74 37.03
N THR A 557 -11.00 -7.54 37.12
CA THR A 557 -11.40 -6.55 38.13
C THR A 557 -12.46 -5.61 37.57
N ALA A 558 -13.55 -5.46 38.30
CA ALA A 558 -14.53 -4.41 38.15
C ALA A 558 -14.18 -3.25 39.11
N ALA A 559 -14.06 -2.03 38.59
CA ALA A 559 -13.63 -0.86 39.34
C ALA A 559 -14.49 0.38 39.03
N GLY A 560 -14.12 1.52 39.63
CA GLY A 560 -14.85 2.78 39.49
C GLY A 560 -15.91 2.96 40.58
N THR A 561 -16.92 3.78 40.31
CA THR A 561 -17.99 4.09 41.27
C THR A 561 -19.24 3.25 41.06
N ALA A 562 -19.33 2.53 39.94
CA ALA A 562 -20.46 1.66 39.65
C ALA A 562 -20.51 0.44 40.58
N ALA A 563 -21.71 0.04 40.98
CA ALA A 563 -21.95 -1.31 41.48
C ALA A 563 -22.02 -2.30 40.30
N TRP A 564 -21.17 -3.32 40.29
CA TRP A 564 -21.03 -4.24 39.16
C TRP A 564 -21.75 -5.56 39.40
N TYR A 565 -23.00 -5.67 38.93
CA TYR A 565 -23.79 -6.89 39.02
C TYR A 565 -23.53 -7.78 37.79
N ALA A 566 -22.89 -8.92 38.05
CA ALA A 566 -22.72 -9.98 37.05
C ALA A 566 -24.00 -10.78 36.82
N GLY A 567 -25.01 -10.65 37.70
CA GLY A 567 -26.28 -11.37 37.60
C GLY A 567 -26.29 -12.68 38.38
N ALA A 568 -27.48 -13.14 38.76
CA ALA A 568 -27.65 -14.34 39.60
C ALA A 568 -27.40 -15.65 38.85
N ASN A 569 -27.38 -15.63 37.52
CA ASN A 569 -27.16 -16.80 36.67
C ASN A 569 -25.74 -16.83 36.07
N SER A 570 -24.84 -15.98 36.56
CA SER A 570 -23.43 -15.94 36.17
C SER A 570 -22.55 -16.82 37.04
N THR A 571 -21.40 -17.22 36.50
CA THR A 571 -20.40 -18.06 37.16
C THR A 571 -19.13 -17.26 37.47
N ASP A 572 -18.71 -17.30 38.73
CA ASP A 572 -17.39 -16.82 39.16
C ASP A 572 -16.33 -17.88 38.87
N GLY A 573 -15.56 -17.68 37.79
CA GLY A 573 -14.45 -18.54 37.38
C GLY A 573 -13.15 -18.32 38.16
N THR A 574 -13.20 -17.59 39.28
CA THR A 574 -12.09 -17.22 40.18
C THR A 574 -11.22 -16.05 39.71
N GLY A 575 -10.47 -15.44 40.65
CA GLY A 575 -9.55 -14.33 40.36
C GLY A 575 -10.21 -12.97 40.08
N ASN A 576 -11.53 -12.87 40.30
CA ASN A 576 -12.31 -11.66 40.07
C ASN A 576 -12.28 -10.71 41.28
N GLY A 577 -12.34 -9.41 41.03
CA GLY A 577 -12.44 -8.36 42.05
C GLY A 577 -13.56 -7.37 41.74
N GLY A 578 -14.29 -6.89 42.74
CA GLY A 578 -15.33 -5.84 42.58
C GLY A 578 -16.67 -6.27 41.96
N TRP A 579 -16.80 -7.51 41.49
CA TRP A 579 -18.04 -8.06 40.93
C TRP A 579 -18.99 -8.59 42.01
N LEU A 580 -20.30 -8.39 41.79
CA LEU A 580 -21.40 -8.92 42.57
C LEU A 580 -22.12 -10.01 41.74
N PHE A 581 -21.96 -11.28 42.12
CA PHE A 581 -22.60 -12.42 41.46
C PHE A 581 -24.02 -12.66 42.02
N GLU A 582 -24.85 -11.63 41.86
CA GLU A 582 -26.23 -11.61 42.32
C GLU A 582 -27.10 -10.77 41.37
N ALA A 583 -28.42 -10.84 41.57
CA ALA A 583 -29.35 -10.06 40.77
C ALA A 583 -29.16 -8.55 41.01
N CYS A 584 -29.20 -7.79 39.92
CA CYS A 584 -29.17 -6.33 39.96
C CYS A 584 -30.33 -5.77 40.81
N THR A 585 -30.05 -4.74 41.63
CA THR A 585 -31.05 -4.12 42.50
C THR A 585 -32.12 -3.37 41.69
N SER A 586 -33.40 -3.52 42.05
CA SER A 586 -34.53 -2.95 41.33
C SER A 586 -34.55 -1.42 41.38
N GLY A 587 -34.12 -0.78 40.29
CA GLY A 587 -34.17 0.67 40.05
C GLY A 587 -33.80 1.09 38.62
N ASP A 588 -33.78 0.13 37.67
CA ASP A 588 -33.31 0.32 36.31
C ASP A 588 -34.48 0.56 35.33
N PRO A 589 -34.47 1.63 34.49
CA PRO A 589 -35.43 1.77 33.39
C PRO A 589 -35.39 0.63 32.35
N ASN A 590 -34.35 -0.21 32.33
CA ASN A 590 -34.25 -1.40 31.47
C ASN A 590 -34.76 -2.71 32.11
N SER A 591 -35.30 -2.71 33.34
CA SER A 591 -35.90 -3.92 33.92
C SER A 591 -37.17 -4.39 33.18
N ALA A 592 -37.75 -3.55 32.32
CA ALA A 592 -38.97 -3.85 31.56
C ALA A 592 -38.75 -4.59 30.23
N SER A 593 -37.51 -4.70 29.71
CA SER A 593 -37.27 -5.44 28.45
C SER A 593 -36.99 -6.93 28.64
N ARG A 594 -36.84 -7.40 29.90
CA ARG A 594 -36.39 -8.77 30.22
C ARG A 594 -37.47 -9.70 30.78
N GLN A 595 -38.75 -9.32 30.75
CA GLN A 595 -39.85 -10.16 31.22
C GLN A 595 -40.87 -10.48 30.12
N SER A 596 -40.38 -11.04 29.01
CA SER A 596 -41.23 -11.78 28.06
C SER A 596 -40.34 -12.73 27.28
N GLY A 597 -40.11 -13.91 27.86
CA GLY A 597 -39.74 -15.07 27.07
C GLY A 597 -40.87 -15.36 26.09
N VAL A 598 -40.72 -14.89 24.85
CA VAL A 598 -41.46 -15.47 23.74
C VAL A 598 -40.68 -16.74 23.39
N PRO A 599 -41.28 -17.95 23.47
CA PRO A 599 -40.60 -19.16 23.06
C PRO A 599 -40.25 -19.04 21.58
N ASN A 600 -38.98 -19.25 21.25
CA ASN A 600 -38.50 -19.38 19.87
C ASN A 600 -39.32 -20.45 19.14
N GLU A 601 -40.27 -20.04 18.32
CA GLU A 601 -40.88 -20.90 17.33
C GLU A 601 -39.81 -21.16 16.26
N LYS A 602 -39.20 -22.34 16.33
CA LYS A 602 -38.32 -22.86 15.27
C LYS A 602 -39.06 -22.73 13.94
N VAL A 603 -38.58 -21.86 13.06
CA VAL A 603 -38.94 -21.84 11.65
C VAL A 603 -38.49 -23.18 11.05
N ARG A 604 -39.37 -24.18 11.10
CA ARG A 604 -39.24 -25.39 10.29
C ARG A 604 -39.72 -25.03 8.88
N GLY A 605 -38.75 -24.90 7.98
CA GLY A 605 -39.00 -24.90 6.54
C GLY A 605 -39.90 -26.08 6.16
N GLY A 606 -41.04 -25.74 5.58
CA GLY A 606 -42.06 -26.69 5.13
C GLY A 606 -42.87 -26.05 4.01
N PHE A 607 -42.23 -25.87 2.85
CA PHE A 607 -42.90 -25.46 1.62
C PHE A 607 -43.92 -26.53 1.21
N LYS A 608 -45.22 -26.27 1.44
CA LYS A 608 -46.31 -27.06 0.86
C LYS A 608 -46.87 -26.30 -0.34
N VAL A 609 -46.46 -26.71 -1.53
CA VAL A 609 -47.18 -26.43 -2.78
C VAL A 609 -48.52 -27.13 -2.70
N ARG A 610 -49.62 -26.37 -2.66
CA ARG A 610 -50.95 -26.92 -2.96
C ARG A 610 -51.26 -26.67 -4.42
N GLY A 611 -51.01 -27.69 -5.24
CA GLY A 611 -51.68 -27.84 -6.52
C GLY A 611 -53.17 -28.09 -6.30
N GLY A 612 -53.99 -27.34 -7.03
CA GLY A 612 -55.44 -27.49 -7.07
C GLY A 612 -55.95 -27.10 -8.45
N VAL A 613 -55.69 -27.96 -9.43
CA VAL A 613 -56.43 -27.98 -10.71
C VAL A 613 -57.84 -28.53 -10.43
N LYS A 614 -58.88 -27.93 -11.02
CA LYS A 614 -59.88 -28.61 -11.88
C LYS A 614 -60.98 -27.65 -12.42
N PHE A 615 -61.00 -27.56 -13.75
CA PHE A 615 -62.10 -27.44 -14.73
C PHE A 615 -63.40 -26.70 -14.38
N ARG A 616 -63.68 -25.64 -15.16
CA ARG A 616 -64.61 -25.68 -16.31
C ARG A 616 -64.17 -24.68 -17.37
#